data_AF-A0A955T652-F1
#
_entry.id   AF-A0A955T652-F1
#
_cell.length_a   1.000
_cell.length_b   1.000
_cell.length_c   1.000
_cell.angle_alpha   90.00
_cell.angle_beta   90.00
_cell.angle_gamma   90.00
#
_symmetry.space_group_name_H-M   'P 1'
#
loop_
_entity.id
_entity.type
_entity.pdbx_description
1 polymer ?
#
loop_
_entity_poly.entity_id
_entity_poly.type
_entity_poly.pdbx_seq_one_letter_code
_entity_poly.pdbx_strand_id
1 'polypeptide(L)'
;MGPQTVNEFPGGKEADPIIGDFLMRNDLVEAVISCDAPMRKANMGTFWGAPSPGCLYDLTHRGENNDQLTVFAPSDQEGEVTYVRLIKDGSDGEAAIETFVSGPSNGGVEKSHLYRLRDGMKGLLITTTFNNLTSATKEVVTKDSIPRLRALHSVGKVQVADSNDPASRVGYACGWVEEEGSTIPTETVVLNPGERIQVTRFFAIGISPAEAYGEVAKRQGKTGILFTEINDDKGENVLTTEVEIEGEQGSLTAYTNEVGEFRVNLLPGDYRLTLHDHGRKRMIKEVTIH
;
A
#
# COMPACT_ATOMS: atom_id res chain seq x y z
N MET A 1 4.04 -2.94 -20.35
CA MET A 1 3.12 -2.29 -21.31
C MET A 1 3.88 -1.73 -22.50
N GLY A 2 3.25 -1.67 -23.68
CA GLY A 2 3.88 -1.23 -24.93
C GLY A 2 3.24 0.04 -25.51
N PRO A 3 3.76 0.58 -26.64
CA PRO A 3 3.22 1.78 -27.28
C PRO A 3 1.72 1.68 -27.64
N GLN A 4 1.23 0.47 -27.92
CA GLN A 4 -0.16 0.22 -28.31
C GLN A 4 -1.11 0.12 -27.11
N THR A 5 -0.58 -0.11 -25.91
CA THR A 5 -1.37 -0.36 -24.69
C THR A 5 -1.15 0.70 -23.61
N VAL A 6 -0.40 1.77 -23.90
CA VAL A 6 -0.11 2.85 -22.95
C VAL A 6 -1.39 3.52 -22.40
N ASN A 7 -2.45 3.56 -23.19
CA ASN A 7 -3.74 4.12 -22.78
C ASN A 7 -4.51 3.23 -21.78
N GLU A 8 -3.99 2.04 -21.47
CA GLU A 8 -4.60 1.13 -20.48
C GLU A 8 -4.06 1.34 -19.06
N PHE A 9 -2.99 2.13 -18.90
CA PHE A 9 -2.52 2.50 -17.57
C PHE A 9 -3.59 3.29 -16.81
N PRO A 10 -3.61 3.20 -15.47
CA PRO A 10 -4.43 4.09 -14.67
C PRO A 10 -4.05 5.53 -14.98
N GLY A 11 -5.06 6.39 -15.11
CA GLY A 11 -4.85 7.83 -15.18
C GLY A 11 -4.86 8.46 -13.79
N GLY A 12 -4.56 9.75 -13.76
CA GLY A 12 -4.81 10.63 -12.62
C GLY A 12 -3.69 11.68 -12.45
N LYS A 13 -3.49 12.17 -11.22
CA LYS A 13 -2.64 13.30 -10.87
C LYS A 13 -1.16 12.96 -10.58
N GLU A 14 -0.83 11.79 -10.05
CA GLU A 14 0.47 11.56 -9.40
C GLU A 14 1.43 10.62 -10.13
N ALA A 15 0.91 9.69 -10.94
CA ALA A 15 1.67 8.68 -11.64
C ALA A 15 1.68 8.93 -13.16
N ASP A 16 2.89 9.10 -13.69
CA ASP A 16 3.19 9.04 -15.12
C ASP A 16 3.79 7.66 -15.43
N PRO A 17 2.98 6.60 -15.58
CA PRO A 17 3.48 5.33 -16.07
C PRO A 17 4.01 5.52 -17.49
N ILE A 18 5.13 4.86 -17.77
CA ILE A 18 5.77 4.94 -19.08
C ILE A 18 5.69 3.59 -19.79
N ILE A 19 5.94 3.62 -21.10
CA ILE A 19 6.16 2.39 -21.87
C ILE A 19 7.31 1.62 -21.22
N GLY A 20 7.09 0.32 -20.99
CA GLY A 20 7.99 -0.54 -20.24
C GLY A 20 7.45 -0.94 -18.87
N ASP A 21 6.76 -0.04 -18.17
CA ASP A 21 6.20 -0.35 -16.85
C ASP A 21 5.15 -1.47 -16.94
N PHE A 22 4.93 -2.14 -15.82
CA PHE A 22 4.02 -3.26 -15.71
C PHE A 22 2.74 -2.85 -15.01
N LEU A 23 1.61 -3.23 -15.60
CA LEU A 23 0.29 -3.04 -15.01
C LEU A 23 -0.20 -4.38 -14.44
N MET A 24 -0.49 -4.40 -13.15
CA MET A 24 -1.24 -5.47 -12.48
C MET A 24 -2.67 -5.00 -12.27
N ARG A 25 -3.66 -5.84 -12.54
CA ARG A 25 -5.08 -5.49 -12.43
C ARG A 25 -5.88 -6.70 -11.96
N ASN A 26 -6.81 -6.49 -11.04
CA ASN A 26 -7.84 -7.46 -10.67
C ASN A 26 -9.24 -6.83 -10.79
N ASP A 27 -10.22 -7.39 -10.10
CA ASP A 27 -11.60 -6.88 -10.03
C ASP A 27 -11.75 -5.55 -9.27
N LEU A 28 -10.83 -5.20 -8.35
CA LEU A 28 -10.96 -4.08 -7.42
C LEU A 28 -9.92 -2.96 -7.60
N VAL A 29 -8.71 -3.29 -8.05
CA VAL A 29 -7.56 -2.37 -8.07
C VAL A 29 -6.70 -2.50 -9.32
N GLU A 30 -5.96 -1.44 -9.59
CA GLU A 30 -4.92 -1.35 -10.62
C GLU A 30 -3.63 -0.90 -9.96
N ALA A 31 -2.52 -1.56 -10.27
CA ALA A 31 -1.21 -1.24 -9.72
C ALA A 31 -0.13 -1.18 -10.79
N VAL A 32 0.76 -0.20 -10.68
CA VAL A 32 1.87 0.00 -11.62
C VAL A 32 3.19 -0.33 -10.95
N ILE A 33 3.89 -1.33 -11.46
CA ILE A 33 5.28 -1.64 -11.08
C ILE A 33 6.21 -1.03 -12.13
N SER A 34 7.11 -0.17 -11.66
CA SER A 34 8.11 0.49 -12.48
C SER A 34 9.04 -0.51 -13.17
N CYS A 35 9.34 -0.31 -14.45
CA CYS A 35 10.31 -1.13 -15.17
C CYS A 35 11.76 -0.90 -14.71
N ASP A 36 12.68 -1.67 -15.28
CA ASP A 36 14.13 -1.59 -15.08
C ASP A 36 14.84 -0.61 -16.04
N ALA A 37 14.09 0.30 -16.68
CA ALA A 37 14.69 1.29 -17.56
C ALA A 37 15.74 2.16 -16.83
N PRO A 38 16.88 2.48 -17.47
CA PRO A 38 17.90 3.33 -16.87
C PRO A 38 17.32 4.66 -16.37
N MET A 39 17.73 5.08 -15.17
CA MET A 39 17.27 6.33 -14.54
C MET A 39 15.75 6.44 -14.32
N ARG A 40 15.01 5.32 -14.39
CA ARG A 40 13.57 5.33 -14.11
C ARG A 40 13.31 5.83 -12.68
N LYS A 41 12.48 6.87 -12.59
CA LYS A 41 12.08 7.55 -11.35
C LYS A 41 10.58 7.76 -11.34
N ALA A 42 9.95 7.68 -10.17
CA ALA A 42 8.60 8.17 -9.99
C ALA A 42 8.54 9.66 -10.33
N ASN A 43 7.40 10.11 -10.88
CA ASN A 43 7.04 11.52 -11.17
C ASN A 43 8.21 12.53 -11.12
N MET A 44 8.80 12.85 -12.27
CA MET A 44 10.00 13.71 -12.32
C MET A 44 9.76 15.16 -11.89
N GLY A 45 8.51 15.61 -11.77
CA GLY A 45 8.18 16.97 -11.31
C GLY A 45 8.14 17.09 -9.79
N THR A 46 7.82 16.00 -9.09
CA THR A 46 7.64 16.01 -7.64
C THR A 46 8.72 15.19 -6.95
N PHE A 47 9.10 14.00 -7.43
CA PHE A 47 10.06 13.11 -6.75
C PHE A 47 11.52 13.31 -7.24
N TRP A 48 12.28 14.09 -6.46
CA TRP A 48 13.71 14.39 -6.72
C TRP A 48 14.70 13.35 -6.15
N GLY A 49 14.20 12.19 -5.68
CA GLY A 49 15.01 11.13 -5.10
C GLY A 49 15.89 10.38 -6.11
N ALA A 50 16.54 9.31 -5.64
CA ALA A 50 17.29 8.40 -6.51
C ALA A 50 16.35 7.69 -7.52
N PRO A 51 16.89 7.11 -8.62
CA PRO A 51 16.15 6.15 -9.43
C PRO A 51 15.48 5.10 -8.55
N SER A 52 14.25 4.73 -8.87
CA SER A 52 13.46 3.73 -8.13
C SER A 52 12.80 2.69 -9.06
N PRO A 53 13.55 2.10 -10.02
CA PRO A 53 13.03 1.03 -10.85
C PRO A 53 12.55 -0.15 -10.00
N GLY A 54 11.50 -0.82 -10.45
CA GLY A 54 10.94 -1.97 -9.75
C GLY A 54 10.19 -1.68 -8.45
N CYS A 55 9.95 -0.41 -8.11
CA CYS A 55 9.04 0.02 -7.04
C CYS A 55 7.59 0.11 -7.53
N LEU A 56 6.65 0.15 -6.58
CA LEU A 56 5.23 0.40 -6.85
C LEU A 56 5.04 1.90 -7.05
N TYR A 57 4.69 2.33 -8.26
CA TYR A 57 4.49 3.75 -8.57
C TYR A 57 3.05 4.17 -8.41
N ASP A 58 2.11 3.24 -8.57
CA ASP A 58 0.69 3.55 -8.41
C ASP A 58 -0.08 2.35 -7.88
N LEU A 59 -1.09 2.64 -7.09
CA LEU A 59 -2.14 1.73 -6.67
C LEU A 59 -3.44 2.55 -6.58
N THR A 60 -4.41 2.25 -7.42
CA THR A 60 -5.69 2.95 -7.50
C THR A 60 -6.84 1.96 -7.50
N HIS A 61 -8.04 2.45 -7.15
CA HIS A 61 -9.27 1.71 -7.37
C HIS A 61 -9.50 1.56 -8.87
N ARG A 62 -9.89 0.36 -9.30
CA ARG A 62 -10.03 0.05 -10.72
C ARG A 62 -10.98 1.02 -11.42
N GLY A 63 -10.47 1.71 -12.43
CA GLY A 63 -11.26 2.62 -13.27
C GLY A 63 -11.57 4.00 -12.65
N GLU A 64 -11.15 4.26 -11.41
CA GLU A 64 -11.39 5.55 -10.75
C GLU A 64 -10.41 6.64 -11.19
N ASN A 65 -9.23 6.26 -11.73
CA ASN A 65 -8.16 7.19 -12.14
C ASN A 65 -7.81 8.20 -11.04
N ASN A 66 -7.79 7.74 -9.79
CA ASN A 66 -7.58 8.55 -8.60
C ASN A 66 -6.24 8.23 -7.91
N ASP A 67 -5.20 8.02 -8.72
CA ASP A 67 -3.84 7.83 -8.23
C ASP A 67 -3.43 8.96 -7.26
N GLN A 68 -2.94 8.57 -6.09
CA GLN A 68 -2.44 9.51 -5.09
C GLN A 68 -1.10 9.06 -4.54
N LEU A 69 -0.65 7.87 -4.93
CA LEU A 69 0.64 7.31 -4.57
C LEU A 69 1.68 7.83 -5.56
N THR A 70 2.75 8.44 -5.05
CA THR A 70 3.91 8.80 -5.88
C THR A 70 4.83 7.58 -6.06
N VAL A 71 5.18 6.93 -4.94
CA VAL A 71 5.97 5.70 -4.93
C VAL A 71 5.83 5.02 -3.58
N PHE A 72 5.76 3.70 -3.60
CA PHE A 72 6.08 2.82 -2.48
C PHE A 72 7.32 2.01 -2.84
N ALA A 73 8.38 2.15 -2.04
CA ALA A 73 9.65 1.46 -2.22
C ALA A 73 9.81 0.40 -1.12
N PRO A 74 9.60 -0.90 -1.44
CA PRO A 74 9.78 -1.95 -0.45
C PRO A 74 11.23 -2.05 -0.03
N SER A 75 11.49 -2.18 1.27
CA SER A 75 12.85 -2.29 1.81
C SER A 75 13.78 -1.17 1.32
N ASP A 76 13.24 0.05 1.28
CA ASP A 76 13.89 1.28 0.81
C ASP A 76 14.61 1.12 -0.54
N GLN A 77 13.95 0.46 -1.50
CA GLN A 77 14.52 0.22 -2.82
C GLN A 77 14.79 1.56 -3.55
N GLU A 78 16.07 1.86 -3.69
CA GLU A 78 16.63 2.91 -4.51
C GLU A 78 17.79 2.38 -5.36
N GLY A 79 18.09 3.08 -6.46
CA GLY A 79 19.14 2.71 -7.40
C GLY A 79 18.69 1.70 -8.43
N GLU A 80 19.62 1.36 -9.33
CA GLU A 80 19.36 0.43 -10.43
C GLU A 80 19.03 -0.98 -9.92
N VAL A 81 18.17 -1.66 -10.67
CA VAL A 81 17.88 -3.08 -10.47
C VAL A 81 18.45 -3.90 -11.62
N THR A 82 18.68 -5.19 -11.39
CA THR A 82 19.19 -6.10 -12.41
C THR A 82 18.13 -6.43 -13.45
N TYR A 83 16.88 -6.63 -13.01
CA TYR A 83 15.73 -6.72 -13.90
C TYR A 83 14.42 -6.45 -13.16
N VAL A 84 13.38 -6.16 -13.94
CA VAL A 84 11.97 -6.31 -13.55
C VAL A 84 11.30 -7.21 -14.56
N ARG A 85 10.61 -8.27 -14.12
CA ARG A 85 10.01 -9.26 -15.03
C ARG A 85 8.65 -9.76 -14.59
N LEU A 86 7.86 -10.15 -15.58
CA LEU A 86 6.62 -10.89 -15.39
C LEU A 86 6.95 -12.32 -14.95
N ILE A 87 6.38 -12.75 -13.82
CA ILE A 87 6.45 -14.12 -13.32
C ILE A 87 5.16 -14.87 -13.63
N LYS A 88 4.02 -14.21 -13.44
CA LYS A 88 2.70 -14.72 -13.81
C LYS A 88 1.86 -13.62 -14.44
N ASP A 89 1.18 -13.95 -15.52
CA ASP A 89 0.32 -13.04 -16.28
C ASP A 89 -1.11 -12.90 -15.72
N GLY A 90 -1.44 -13.65 -14.65
CA GLY A 90 -2.77 -13.64 -14.04
C GLY A 90 -3.78 -14.61 -14.67
N SER A 91 -3.40 -15.37 -15.71
CA SER A 91 -4.30 -16.33 -16.36
C SER A 91 -4.76 -17.47 -15.43
N ASP A 92 -4.03 -17.74 -14.35
CA ASP A 92 -4.34 -18.71 -13.29
C ASP A 92 -5.03 -18.09 -12.06
N GLY A 93 -5.42 -16.81 -12.12
CA GLY A 93 -6.03 -16.07 -11.02
C GLY A 93 -5.03 -15.37 -10.09
N GLU A 94 -3.72 -15.39 -10.41
CA GLU A 94 -2.69 -14.63 -9.70
C GLU A 94 -1.70 -13.99 -10.67
N ALA A 95 -1.64 -12.65 -10.67
CA ALA A 95 -0.59 -11.93 -11.37
C ALA A 95 0.62 -11.76 -10.45
N ALA A 96 1.84 -11.89 -11.00
CA ALA A 96 3.06 -11.74 -10.24
C ALA A 96 4.18 -11.07 -11.04
N ILE A 97 4.87 -10.12 -10.41
CA ILE A 97 6.00 -9.39 -10.97
C ILE A 97 7.16 -9.46 -9.99
N GLU A 98 8.35 -9.71 -10.50
CA GLU A 98 9.58 -9.73 -9.71
C GLU A 98 10.49 -8.58 -10.09
N THR A 99 10.94 -7.86 -9.08
CA THR A 99 12.10 -6.96 -9.14
C THR A 99 13.28 -7.66 -8.50
N PHE A 100 14.44 -7.68 -9.16
CA PHE A 100 15.63 -8.36 -8.66
C PHE A 100 16.87 -7.47 -8.70
N VAL A 101 17.66 -7.51 -7.63
CA VAL A 101 18.99 -6.91 -7.53
C VAL A 101 20.00 -8.00 -7.20
N SER A 102 20.97 -8.18 -8.09
CA SER A 102 22.01 -9.18 -7.95
C SER A 102 22.97 -8.89 -6.79
N GLY A 103 23.55 -9.93 -6.21
CA GLY A 103 24.60 -9.80 -5.19
C GLY A 103 25.77 -8.90 -5.64
N PRO A 104 26.35 -9.07 -6.84
CA PRO A 104 27.43 -8.22 -7.33
C PRO A 104 27.10 -6.71 -7.35
N SER A 105 25.87 -6.34 -7.72
CA SER A 105 25.42 -4.94 -7.73
C SER A 105 24.96 -4.42 -6.37
N ASN A 106 24.88 -5.29 -5.35
CA ASN A 106 24.33 -4.96 -4.03
C ASN A 106 25.22 -5.50 -2.89
N GLY A 107 26.53 -5.27 -3.00
CA GLY A 107 27.47 -5.54 -1.91
C GLY A 107 27.56 -7.02 -1.47
N GLY A 108 27.18 -7.95 -2.34
CA GLY A 108 27.15 -9.38 -2.12
C GLY A 108 25.84 -9.94 -1.55
N VAL A 109 24.77 -9.14 -1.46
CA VAL A 109 23.44 -9.59 -1.02
C VAL A 109 22.46 -9.53 -2.19
N GLU A 110 21.86 -10.66 -2.56
CA GLU A 110 20.74 -10.61 -3.50
C GLU A 110 19.50 -10.08 -2.80
N LYS A 111 18.71 -9.26 -3.51
CA LYS A 111 17.43 -8.74 -3.04
C LYS A 111 16.38 -8.95 -4.12
N SER A 112 15.26 -9.57 -3.80
CA SER A 112 14.12 -9.69 -4.72
C SER A 112 12.84 -9.21 -4.08
N HIS A 113 12.01 -8.47 -4.83
CA HIS A 113 10.65 -8.09 -4.44
C HIS A 113 9.67 -8.80 -5.38
N LEU A 114 8.84 -9.69 -4.82
CA LEU A 114 7.77 -10.35 -5.56
C LEU A 114 6.43 -9.68 -5.19
N TYR A 115 5.87 -8.96 -6.15
CA TYR A 115 4.53 -8.38 -6.08
C TYR A 115 3.51 -9.41 -6.55
N ARG A 116 2.45 -9.64 -5.76
CA ARG A 116 1.37 -10.58 -6.08
C ARG A 116 0.02 -9.91 -5.94
N LEU A 117 -0.85 -10.14 -6.93
CA LEU A 117 -2.23 -9.67 -6.96
C LEU A 117 -3.16 -10.82 -7.36
N ARG A 118 -4.26 -10.99 -6.62
CA ARG A 118 -5.34 -11.95 -6.92
C ARG A 118 -6.68 -11.22 -6.89
N ASP A 119 -7.69 -11.80 -7.52
CA ASP A 119 -9.07 -11.30 -7.42
C ASP A 119 -9.53 -11.22 -5.96
N GLY A 120 -10.33 -10.20 -5.66
CA GLY A 120 -10.85 -9.86 -4.34
C GLY A 120 -9.85 -9.14 -3.41
N MET A 121 -8.60 -8.91 -3.85
CA MET A 121 -7.61 -8.18 -3.05
C MET A 121 -7.70 -6.67 -3.30
N LYS A 122 -7.86 -5.88 -2.22
CA LYS A 122 -7.73 -4.41 -2.24
C LYS A 122 -6.29 -3.96 -1.98
N GLY A 123 -5.34 -4.52 -2.72
CA GLY A 123 -3.92 -4.23 -2.53
C GLY A 123 -2.99 -5.35 -2.99
N LEU A 124 -1.70 -5.18 -2.73
CA LEU A 124 -0.64 -6.10 -3.16
C LEU A 124 0.00 -6.82 -1.98
N LEU A 125 0.19 -8.14 -2.12
CA LEU A 125 1.15 -8.87 -1.29
C LEU A 125 2.54 -8.66 -1.87
N ILE A 126 3.48 -8.21 -1.05
CA ILE A 126 4.83 -7.91 -1.49
C ILE A 126 5.82 -8.65 -0.60
N THR A 127 6.51 -9.62 -1.17
CA THR A 127 7.49 -10.44 -0.47
C THR A 127 8.90 -10.01 -0.85
N THR A 128 9.71 -9.57 0.11
CA THR A 128 11.15 -9.39 -0.11
C THR A 128 11.92 -10.63 0.32
N THR A 129 12.78 -11.15 -0.55
CA THR A 129 13.81 -12.11 -0.17
C THR A 129 15.17 -11.43 -0.15
N PHE A 130 15.95 -11.69 0.89
CA PHE A 130 17.38 -11.36 0.94
C PHE A 130 18.20 -12.63 1.03
N ASN A 131 19.32 -12.68 0.31
CA ASN A 131 20.25 -13.82 0.33
C ASN A 131 21.69 -13.31 0.43
N ASN A 132 22.37 -13.57 1.55
CA ASN A 132 23.76 -13.15 1.75
C ASN A 132 24.73 -14.14 1.09
N LEU A 133 25.27 -13.78 -0.06
CA LEU A 133 26.22 -14.61 -0.81
C LEU A 133 27.67 -14.47 -0.34
N THR A 134 27.93 -13.64 0.67
CA THR A 134 29.29 -13.36 1.13
C THR A 134 29.73 -14.30 2.24
N SER A 135 31.04 -14.32 2.52
CA SER A 135 31.62 -14.98 3.68
C SER A 135 31.59 -14.12 4.95
N ALA A 136 30.95 -12.94 4.90
CA ALA A 136 30.86 -12.00 6.02
C ALA A 136 29.39 -11.78 6.42
N THR A 137 29.17 -11.38 7.67
CA THR A 137 27.85 -10.92 8.11
C THR A 137 27.46 -9.62 7.40
N LYS A 138 26.19 -9.50 7.02
CA LYS A 138 25.64 -8.33 6.32
C LYS A 138 24.40 -7.83 7.03
N GLU A 139 24.26 -6.52 7.16
CA GLU A 139 23.02 -5.89 7.59
C GLU A 139 22.21 -5.48 6.36
N VAL A 140 20.91 -5.76 6.37
CA VAL A 140 19.97 -5.38 5.31
C VAL A 140 18.85 -4.53 5.89
N VAL A 141 18.38 -3.55 5.12
CA VAL A 141 17.24 -2.71 5.48
C VAL A 141 15.96 -3.42 5.06
N THR A 142 15.03 -3.57 6.00
CA THR A 142 13.71 -4.16 5.77
C THR A 142 12.61 -3.10 5.82
N LYS A 143 12.88 -1.93 6.41
CA LYS A 143 11.96 -0.78 6.43
C LYS A 143 11.55 -0.35 5.02
N ASP A 144 10.27 -0.12 4.82
CA ASP A 144 9.71 0.41 3.57
C ASP A 144 9.73 1.94 3.55
N SER A 145 9.68 2.52 2.35
CA SER A 145 9.62 3.96 2.14
C SER A 145 8.35 4.35 1.36
N ILE A 146 7.60 5.31 1.93
CA ILE A 146 6.31 5.80 1.40
C ILE A 146 6.34 7.34 1.37
N PRO A 147 7.18 7.94 0.52
CA PRO A 147 7.32 9.38 0.50
C PRO A 147 6.04 10.06 0.01
N ARG A 148 5.80 11.29 0.51
CA ARG A 148 4.86 12.27 -0.06
C ARG A 148 3.38 11.89 -0.01
N LEU A 149 2.96 11.00 0.88
CA LEU A 149 1.56 10.91 1.28
C LEU A 149 1.26 11.87 2.43
N ARG A 150 0.01 12.35 2.48
CA ARG A 150 -0.48 13.21 3.55
C ARG A 150 -0.75 12.38 4.80
N ALA A 151 -0.53 13.00 5.97
CA ALA A 151 -0.88 12.43 7.27
C ALA A 151 -0.34 11.00 7.47
N LEU A 152 0.85 10.68 6.93
CA LEU A 152 1.52 9.41 7.16
C LEU A 152 1.86 9.26 8.65
N HIS A 153 1.32 8.23 9.29
CA HIS A 153 1.59 7.89 10.69
C HIS A 153 1.42 6.38 10.92
N SER A 154 1.65 5.93 12.15
CA SER A 154 1.47 4.52 12.52
C SER A 154 0.25 4.36 13.43
N VAL A 155 -0.56 3.34 13.15
CA VAL A 155 -1.57 2.81 14.07
C VAL A 155 -1.13 1.40 14.45
N GLY A 156 -0.62 1.27 15.67
CA GLY A 156 0.10 0.08 16.10
C GLY A 156 1.32 -0.19 15.20
N LYS A 157 1.31 -1.34 14.50
CA LYS A 157 2.38 -1.77 13.58
C LYS A 157 2.07 -1.51 12.09
N VAL A 158 0.97 -0.83 11.79
CA VAL A 158 0.54 -0.53 10.43
C VAL A 158 0.82 0.94 10.13
N GLN A 159 1.56 1.20 9.05
CA GLN A 159 1.68 2.55 8.52
C GLN A 159 0.41 2.87 7.76
N VAL A 160 -0.18 4.03 8.04
CA VAL A 160 -1.41 4.50 7.39
C VAL A 160 -1.18 5.91 6.86
N ALA A 161 -1.78 6.20 5.72
CA ALA A 161 -1.66 7.51 5.10
C ALA A 161 -2.93 7.87 4.34
N ASP A 162 -3.13 9.17 4.21
CA ASP A 162 -4.20 9.78 3.44
C ASP A 162 -3.68 10.24 2.08
N SER A 163 -4.59 10.36 1.14
CA SER A 163 -4.35 10.99 -0.16
C SER A 163 -3.90 12.45 -0.01
N ASN A 164 -3.07 12.92 -0.95
CA ASN A 164 -2.64 14.32 -0.98
C ASN A 164 -3.82 15.27 -1.23
N ASP A 165 -4.76 14.86 -2.07
CA ASP A 165 -6.06 15.49 -2.24
C ASP A 165 -7.16 14.65 -1.56
N PRO A 166 -7.61 15.01 -0.34
CA PRO A 166 -8.64 14.29 0.39
C PRO A 166 -9.98 14.18 -0.34
N ALA A 167 -10.24 15.07 -1.31
CA ALA A 167 -11.44 14.97 -2.13
C ALA A 167 -11.45 13.70 -2.99
N SER A 168 -10.27 13.11 -3.24
CA SER A 168 -10.12 11.83 -3.94
C SER A 168 -10.61 10.65 -3.11
N ARG A 169 -10.74 10.81 -1.78
CA ARG A 169 -11.18 9.78 -0.84
C ARG A 169 -10.40 8.48 -1.05
N VAL A 170 -9.07 8.57 -1.03
CA VAL A 170 -8.20 7.40 -1.09
C VAL A 170 -7.33 7.39 0.16
N GLY A 171 -7.20 6.22 0.77
CA GLY A 171 -6.22 5.98 1.82
C GLY A 171 -5.38 4.76 1.53
N TYR A 172 -4.20 4.73 2.14
CA TYR A 172 -3.23 3.67 1.99
C TYR A 172 -2.84 3.11 3.36
N ALA A 173 -2.56 1.82 3.40
CA ALA A 173 -1.99 1.19 4.58
C ALA A 173 -0.95 0.13 4.21
N CYS A 174 0.13 0.06 4.98
CA CYS A 174 1.16 -0.97 4.83
C CYS A 174 1.42 -1.62 6.19
N GLY A 175 1.38 -2.95 6.22
CA GLY A 175 1.77 -3.69 7.41
C GLY A 175 2.37 -5.05 7.06
N TRP A 176 3.27 -5.51 7.92
CA TRP A 176 3.83 -6.84 7.86
C TRP A 176 2.73 -7.89 8.10
N VAL A 177 2.75 -8.97 7.32
CA VAL A 177 1.77 -10.07 7.40
C VAL A 177 2.49 -11.41 7.45
N GLU A 178 1.88 -12.37 8.13
CA GLU A 178 2.39 -13.75 8.16
C GLU A 178 2.03 -14.46 6.85
N GLU A 179 3.06 -14.92 6.14
CA GLU A 179 2.94 -15.72 4.92
C GLU A 179 3.93 -16.87 5.03
N GLU A 180 3.65 -18.00 4.37
CA GLU A 180 4.50 -19.18 4.45
C GLU A 180 5.97 -18.84 4.11
N GLY A 181 6.88 -19.23 5.01
CA GLY A 181 8.31 -18.96 4.90
C GLY A 181 8.74 -17.52 5.20
N SER A 182 7.82 -16.61 5.53
CA SER A 182 8.14 -15.21 5.85
C SER A 182 8.22 -14.97 7.36
N THR A 183 9.08 -14.04 7.77
CA THR A 183 9.16 -13.53 9.14
C THR A 183 8.70 -12.07 9.20
N ILE A 184 8.29 -11.61 10.39
CA ILE A 184 8.00 -10.21 10.67
C ILE A 184 9.32 -9.53 11.10
N PRO A 185 9.88 -8.61 10.30
CA PRO A 185 11.19 -8.04 10.59
C PRO A 185 11.12 -6.84 11.53
N THR A 186 12.28 -6.45 12.03
CA THR A 186 12.57 -5.09 12.52
C THR A 186 12.85 -4.13 11.35
N GLU A 187 13.31 -2.90 11.59
CA GLU A 187 13.68 -1.97 10.49
C GLU A 187 14.92 -2.44 9.70
N THR A 188 15.84 -3.14 10.37
CA THR A 188 16.99 -3.82 9.76
C THR A 188 17.11 -5.24 10.27
N VAL A 189 17.78 -6.11 9.50
CA VAL A 189 18.07 -7.50 9.87
C VAL A 189 19.53 -7.83 9.56
N VAL A 190 20.16 -8.59 10.45
CA VAL A 190 21.53 -9.08 10.27
C VAL A 190 21.49 -10.49 9.69
N LEU A 191 22.21 -10.71 8.58
CA LEU A 191 22.34 -11.97 7.87
C LEU A 191 23.75 -12.53 8.01
N ASN A 192 23.87 -13.74 8.52
CA ASN A 192 25.11 -14.50 8.52
C ASN A 192 25.51 -14.94 7.09
N PRO A 193 26.77 -15.37 6.86
CA PRO A 193 27.18 -15.92 5.58
C PRO A 193 26.26 -17.04 5.09
N GLY A 194 25.75 -16.93 3.87
CA GLY A 194 24.82 -17.91 3.27
C GLY A 194 23.39 -17.85 3.82
N GLU A 195 23.08 -16.94 4.74
CA GLU A 195 21.74 -16.81 5.31
C GLU A 195 20.77 -16.16 4.33
N ARG A 196 19.54 -16.69 4.33
CA ARG A 196 18.42 -16.19 3.55
C ARG A 196 17.26 -15.90 4.48
N ILE A 197 16.63 -14.74 4.29
CA ILE A 197 15.37 -14.39 4.94
C ILE A 197 14.33 -14.00 3.92
N GLN A 198 13.07 -14.14 4.30
CA GLN A 198 11.93 -13.67 3.55
C GLN A 198 11.03 -12.87 4.48
N VAL A 199 10.57 -11.72 4.03
CA VAL A 199 9.64 -10.84 4.78
C VAL A 199 8.52 -10.43 3.86
N THR A 200 7.28 -10.40 4.37
CA THR A 200 6.11 -10.06 3.55
C THR A 200 5.28 -8.97 4.19
N ARG A 201 4.92 -7.95 3.39
CA ARG A 201 3.93 -6.94 3.75
C ARG A 201 2.75 -7.00 2.80
N PHE A 202 1.63 -6.47 3.28
CA PHE A 202 0.48 -6.16 2.45
C PHE A 202 0.37 -4.64 2.34
N PHE A 203 0.36 -4.12 1.10
CA PHE A 203 0.14 -2.71 0.81
C PHE A 203 -1.28 -2.55 0.26
N ALA A 204 -2.16 -1.97 1.07
CA ALA A 204 -3.59 -1.88 0.83
C ALA A 204 -4.02 -0.48 0.42
N ILE A 205 -5.13 -0.43 -0.30
CA ILE A 205 -5.89 0.78 -0.65
C ILE A 205 -7.34 0.65 -0.15
N GLY A 206 -7.93 1.78 0.21
CA GLY A 206 -9.36 1.90 0.47
C GLY A 206 -9.85 3.31 0.19
N ILE A 207 -11.16 3.52 0.31
CA ILE A 207 -11.80 4.83 0.12
C ILE A 207 -11.51 5.80 1.29
N SER A 208 -10.69 5.37 2.24
CA SER A 208 -10.19 6.16 3.37
C SER A 208 -9.01 5.45 4.04
N PRO A 209 -8.18 6.16 4.83
CA PRO A 209 -7.11 5.55 5.61
C PRO A 209 -7.60 4.41 6.52
N ALA A 210 -8.78 4.57 7.12
CA ALA A 210 -9.39 3.56 7.98
C ALA A 210 -9.76 2.28 7.21
N GLU A 211 -10.34 2.39 6.02
CA GLU A 211 -10.67 1.20 5.22
C GLU A 211 -9.40 0.46 4.79
N ALA A 212 -8.38 1.19 4.32
CA ALA A 212 -7.09 0.59 3.95
C ALA A 212 -6.43 -0.12 5.12
N TYR A 213 -6.44 0.49 6.31
CA TYR A 213 -5.98 -0.16 7.55
C TYR A 213 -6.73 -1.47 7.80
N GLY A 214 -8.05 -1.47 7.64
CA GLY A 214 -8.88 -2.65 7.85
C GLY A 214 -8.53 -3.83 6.93
N GLU A 215 -8.12 -3.55 5.70
CA GLU A 215 -7.63 -4.57 4.76
C GLU A 215 -6.32 -5.22 5.23
N VAL A 216 -5.41 -4.45 5.82
CA VAL A 216 -4.20 -4.97 6.47
C VAL A 216 -4.54 -5.74 7.74
N ALA A 217 -5.40 -5.19 8.60
CA ALA A 217 -5.79 -5.77 9.88
C ALA A 217 -6.42 -7.16 9.72
N LYS A 218 -7.30 -7.34 8.70
CA LYS A 218 -7.90 -8.65 8.35
C LYS A 218 -6.86 -9.73 8.06
N ARG A 219 -5.69 -9.37 7.55
CA ARG A 219 -4.58 -10.30 7.29
C ARG A 219 -3.72 -10.58 8.51
N GLN A 220 -3.68 -9.63 9.45
CA GLN A 220 -2.91 -9.76 10.69
C GLN A 220 -3.67 -10.53 11.78
N GLY A 221 -5.00 -10.67 11.66
CA GLY A 221 -5.77 -11.47 12.60
C GLY A 221 -7.27 -11.23 12.52
N LYS A 222 -7.95 -11.55 13.62
CA LYS A 222 -9.40 -11.36 13.75
C LYS A 222 -9.72 -9.87 13.81
N THR A 223 -10.69 -9.45 13.00
CA THR A 223 -11.28 -8.11 13.02
C THR A 223 -12.79 -8.20 13.23
N GLY A 224 -13.38 -7.12 13.76
CA GLY A 224 -14.81 -6.87 13.68
C GLY A 224 -15.11 -5.74 12.70
N ILE A 225 -16.39 -5.60 12.32
CA ILE A 225 -16.82 -4.63 11.32
C ILE A 225 -17.53 -3.47 12.01
N LEU A 226 -16.98 -2.27 11.87
CA LEU A 226 -17.68 -1.03 12.14
C LEU A 226 -18.38 -0.58 10.86
N PHE A 227 -19.71 -0.48 10.93
CA PHE A 227 -20.55 0.05 9.85
C PHE A 227 -21.43 1.17 10.39
N THR A 228 -21.55 2.26 9.65
CA THR A 228 -22.42 3.38 10.00
C THR A 228 -23.03 3.98 8.74
N GLU A 229 -24.32 4.30 8.81
CA GLU A 229 -25.05 5.17 7.90
C GLU A 229 -25.16 6.56 8.54
N ILE A 230 -24.81 7.62 7.81
CA ILE A 230 -24.85 8.99 8.30
C ILE A 230 -25.91 9.78 7.52
N ASN A 231 -26.96 10.17 8.23
CA ASN A 231 -28.09 10.92 7.69
C ASN A 231 -28.21 12.27 8.41
N ASP A 232 -28.73 13.28 7.71
CA ASP A 232 -29.08 14.55 8.31
C ASP A 232 -30.44 14.50 9.03
N ASP A 233 -30.85 15.62 9.63
CA ASP A 233 -32.12 15.72 10.38
C ASP A 233 -33.37 15.49 9.50
N LYS A 234 -33.22 15.49 8.16
CA LYS A 234 -34.29 15.20 7.19
C LYS A 234 -34.26 13.75 6.71
N GLY A 235 -33.29 12.95 7.15
CA GLY A 235 -33.08 11.58 6.73
C GLY A 235 -32.26 11.44 5.44
N GLU A 236 -31.71 12.53 4.90
CA GLU A 236 -30.90 12.50 3.67
C GLU A 236 -29.45 12.11 3.98
N ASN A 237 -28.83 11.33 3.08
CA ASN A 237 -27.47 10.83 3.26
C ASN A 237 -26.44 11.98 3.26
N VAL A 238 -25.52 11.96 4.22
CA VAL A 238 -24.42 12.94 4.32
C VAL A 238 -23.16 12.34 3.74
N LEU A 239 -22.78 12.81 2.55
CA LEU A 239 -21.68 12.22 1.77
C LEU A 239 -20.32 12.85 2.09
N THR A 240 -20.27 13.88 2.91
CA THR A 240 -19.08 14.72 3.15
C THR A 240 -18.49 14.54 4.55
N THR A 241 -19.01 13.58 5.32
CA THR A 241 -18.59 13.38 6.69
C THR A 241 -17.23 12.70 6.75
N GLU A 242 -16.34 13.32 7.52
CA GLU A 242 -15.10 12.74 8.02
C GLU A 242 -15.35 12.15 9.40
N VAL A 243 -14.87 10.93 9.63
CA VAL A 243 -14.98 10.26 10.92
C VAL A 243 -13.59 9.95 11.44
N GLU A 244 -13.22 10.59 12.54
CA GLU A 244 -12.01 10.25 13.30
C GLU A 244 -12.35 9.10 14.26
N ILE A 245 -11.65 7.98 14.09
CA ILE A 245 -11.81 6.74 14.86
C ILE A 245 -10.59 6.61 15.76
N GLU A 246 -10.72 6.94 17.03
CA GLU A 246 -9.64 6.83 18.01
C GLU A 246 -9.76 5.52 18.78
N GLY A 247 -8.68 4.74 18.82
CA GLY A 247 -8.55 3.54 19.66
C GLY A 247 -7.21 3.51 20.39
N GLU A 248 -6.95 2.41 21.11
CA GLU A 248 -5.72 2.24 21.90
C GLU A 248 -4.44 2.38 21.07
N GLN A 249 -4.46 1.88 19.83
CA GLN A 249 -3.27 1.82 18.97
C GLN A 249 -3.00 3.10 18.16
N GLY A 250 -3.91 4.07 18.18
CA GLY A 250 -3.85 5.30 17.38
C GLY A 250 -5.21 5.74 16.85
N SER A 251 -5.21 6.74 15.98
CA SER A 251 -6.41 7.24 15.31
C SER A 251 -6.42 6.89 13.83
N LEU A 252 -7.60 6.74 13.27
CA LEU A 252 -7.81 6.53 11.83
C LEU A 252 -8.83 7.54 11.33
N THR A 253 -8.69 7.96 10.08
CA THR A 253 -9.68 8.79 9.39
C THR A 253 -10.48 7.92 8.43
N ALA A 254 -11.81 7.95 8.55
CA ALA A 254 -12.74 7.36 7.60
C ALA A 254 -13.54 8.44 6.87
N TYR A 255 -13.94 8.14 5.64
CA TYR A 255 -14.84 8.97 4.85
C TYR A 255 -16.11 8.20 4.54
N THR A 256 -17.22 8.91 4.51
CA THR A 256 -18.46 8.38 3.95
C THR A 256 -18.34 8.18 2.44
N ASN A 257 -18.99 7.15 1.91
CA ASN A 257 -19.09 6.87 0.48
C ASN A 257 -20.22 7.70 -0.17
N GLU A 258 -20.51 7.43 -1.43
CA GLU A 258 -21.54 8.14 -2.22
C GLU A 258 -22.98 7.92 -1.73
N VAL A 259 -23.19 6.99 -0.79
CA VAL A 259 -24.48 6.74 -0.14
C VAL A 259 -24.46 7.10 1.35
N GLY A 260 -23.45 7.83 1.84
CA GLY A 260 -23.40 8.30 3.22
C GLY A 260 -23.01 7.22 4.23
N GLU A 261 -22.42 6.12 3.76
CA GLU A 261 -22.00 4.99 4.58
C GLU A 261 -20.48 4.96 4.73
N PHE A 262 -19.99 4.42 5.84
CA PHE A 262 -18.62 3.90 5.87
C PHE A 262 -18.58 2.54 6.53
N ARG A 263 -17.65 1.70 6.06
CA ARG A 263 -17.44 0.34 6.55
C ARG A 263 -15.96 0.09 6.74
N VAL A 264 -15.55 -0.25 7.97
CA VAL A 264 -14.14 -0.46 8.32
C VAL A 264 -14.00 -1.74 9.13
N ASN A 265 -12.97 -2.52 8.81
CA ASN A 265 -12.55 -3.62 9.67
C ASN A 265 -11.60 -3.07 10.73
N LEU A 266 -11.89 -3.31 12.00
CA LEU A 266 -11.06 -2.88 13.13
C LEU A 266 -10.67 -4.09 13.98
N LEU A 267 -9.52 -3.99 14.64
CA LEU A 267 -9.17 -4.96 15.67
C LEU A 267 -10.19 -4.89 16.82
N PRO A 268 -10.39 -5.97 17.59
CA PRO A 268 -11.23 -5.91 18.79
C PRO A 268 -10.72 -4.86 19.76
N GLY A 269 -11.63 -4.07 20.32
CA GLY A 269 -11.29 -2.96 21.21
C GLY A 269 -12.39 -1.92 21.33
N ASP A 270 -12.17 -0.96 22.22
CA ASP A 270 -13.05 0.20 22.40
C ASP A 270 -12.56 1.38 21.56
N TYR A 271 -13.49 2.05 20.90
CA TYR A 271 -13.22 3.15 19.99
C TYR A 271 -14.11 4.35 20.28
N ARG A 272 -13.52 5.54 20.17
CA ARG A 272 -14.23 6.81 20.18
C ARG A 272 -14.32 7.34 18.75
N LEU A 273 -15.55 7.49 18.26
CA LEU A 273 -15.86 8.06 16.96
C LEU A 273 -16.17 9.55 17.12
N THR A 274 -15.44 10.39 16.42
CA THR A 274 -15.74 11.81 16.24
C THR A 274 -16.19 12.03 14.80
N LEU A 275 -17.43 12.48 14.62
CA LEU A 275 -17.97 12.81 13.30
C LEU A 275 -17.83 14.33 13.08
N HIS A 276 -17.21 14.69 11.97
CA HIS A 276 -17.01 16.06 11.52
C HIS A 276 -17.59 16.26 10.12
N ASP A 277 -18.47 17.25 9.98
CA ASP A 277 -19.04 17.64 8.70
C ASP A 277 -19.25 19.16 8.67
N HIS A 278 -18.88 19.80 7.54
CA HIS A 278 -18.82 21.25 7.47
C HIS A 278 -20.20 21.89 7.66
N GLY A 279 -20.29 22.81 8.63
CA GLY A 279 -21.56 23.49 8.96
C GLY A 279 -22.51 22.66 9.83
N ARG A 280 -22.11 21.45 10.25
CA ARG A 280 -22.88 20.61 11.18
C ARG A 280 -22.21 20.53 12.55
N LYS A 281 -23.00 20.25 13.59
CA LYS A 281 -22.49 20.08 14.95
C LYS A 281 -21.69 18.78 15.04
N ARG A 282 -20.48 18.85 15.62
CA ARG A 282 -19.66 17.67 15.94
C ARG A 282 -20.45 16.67 16.78
N MET A 283 -20.39 15.39 16.40
CA MET A 283 -20.98 14.28 17.15
C MET A 283 -19.88 13.36 17.67
N ILE A 284 -20.07 12.81 18.88
CA ILE A 284 -19.17 11.84 19.48
C ILE A 284 -19.97 10.58 19.83
N LYS A 285 -19.41 9.41 19.52
CA LYS A 285 -19.96 8.09 19.87
C LYS A 285 -18.85 7.18 20.40
N GLU A 286 -19.20 6.30 21.31
CA GLU A 286 -18.31 5.23 21.78
C GLU A 286 -18.85 3.89 21.27
N VAL A 287 -17.97 3.05 20.76
CA VAL A 287 -18.31 1.74 20.21
C VAL A 287 -17.29 0.70 20.65
N THR A 288 -17.73 -0.53 20.84
CA THR A 288 -16.85 -1.68 21.13
C THR A 288 -16.91 -2.66 19.96
N ILE A 289 -15.75 -3.11 19.51
CA ILE A 289 -15.58 -4.12 18.46
C ILE A 289 -15.17 -5.44 19.12
N HIS A 290 -15.80 -6.55 18.73
CA HIS A 290 -15.63 -7.89 19.32
C HIS A 290 -15.01 -8.91 18.36
#